data_AF-A0A4R1G4I7-F1
#
_entry.id   AF-A0A4R1G4I7-F1
#
_cell.length_a   1.000
_cell.length_b   1.000
_cell.length_c   1.000
_cell.angle_alpha   90.00
_cell.angle_beta   90.00
_cell.angle_gamma   90.00
#
_symmetry.space_group_name_H-M   'P 1'
#
loop_
_entity.id
_entity.type
_entity.pdbx_description
1 polymer ?
#
loop_
_entity_poly.entity_id
_entity_poly.type
_entity_poly.pdbx_seq_one_letter_code
_entity_poly.pdbx_strand_id
1 'polypeptide(L)'
;MPFDLSDEELAKSEGELGAKLPTEYREAMMADNGGEASTEEDDWEIYPIRDTSDRKRLSRTCNHILNETESCRGFGNFPENAIAIAGNGLGDQMVLVKEGASFKPTVYLWLHETGEMRELAANFNEIQKL
;
A
#
# COMPACT_ATOMS: atom_id res chain seq x y z
N MET A 1 -5.13 15.08 2.13
CA MET A 1 -6.35 14.99 2.96
C MET A 1 -6.96 13.59 2.82
N PRO A 2 -6.61 12.69 3.70
CA PRO A 2 -7.26 11.38 3.78
C PRO A 2 -8.78 11.50 3.98
N PHE A 3 -9.52 10.45 3.62
CA PHE A 3 -10.99 10.41 3.65
C PHE A 3 -11.48 8.99 3.92
N ASP A 4 -12.72 8.86 4.39
CA ASP A 4 -13.32 7.54 4.63
C ASP A 4 -13.52 6.75 3.32
N LEU A 5 -13.01 5.52 3.31
CA LEU A 5 -13.19 4.55 2.23
C LEU A 5 -14.38 3.63 2.53
N SER A 6 -15.23 3.42 1.53
CA SER A 6 -16.36 2.48 1.65
C SER A 6 -15.91 1.03 1.48
N ASP A 7 -16.54 0.10 2.19
CA ASP A 7 -16.25 -1.35 2.09
C ASP A 7 -16.38 -1.88 0.66
N GLU A 8 -17.27 -1.30 -0.15
CA GLU A 8 -17.42 -1.63 -1.57
C GLU A 8 -16.16 -1.32 -2.40
N GLU A 9 -15.51 -0.17 -2.18
CA GLU A 9 -14.30 0.21 -2.93
C GLU A 9 -13.08 -0.62 -2.47
N LEU A 10 -13.03 -0.93 -1.17
CA LEU A 10 -12.06 -1.86 -0.61
C LEU A 10 -12.20 -3.25 -1.24
N ALA A 11 -13.43 -3.79 -1.29
CA ALA A 11 -13.71 -5.10 -1.86
C ALA A 11 -13.43 -5.15 -3.38
N LYS A 12 -13.68 -4.06 -4.11
CA LYS A 12 -13.28 -3.94 -5.53
C LYS A 12 -11.76 -4.03 -5.67
N SER A 13 -11.03 -3.28 -4.85
CA SER A 13 -9.57 -3.26 -4.88
C SER A 13 -8.96 -4.62 -4.51
N GLU A 14 -9.49 -5.29 -3.47
CA GLU A 14 -9.12 -6.66 -3.12
C GLU A 14 -9.44 -7.66 -4.25
N GLY A 15 -10.55 -7.44 -4.97
CA GLY A 15 -10.94 -8.20 -6.16
C GLY A 15 -9.94 -8.04 -7.31
N GLU A 16 -9.50 -6.82 -7.60
CA GLU A 16 -8.47 -6.53 -8.61
C GLU A 16 -7.10 -7.10 -8.20
N LEU A 17 -6.75 -7.04 -6.91
CA LEU A 17 -5.55 -7.68 -6.35
C LEU A 17 -5.63 -9.22 -6.34
N GLY A 18 -6.84 -9.77 -6.45
CA GLY A 18 -7.12 -11.19 -6.30
C GLY A 18 -6.67 -11.74 -4.94
N ALA A 19 -6.64 -10.89 -3.91
CA ALA A 19 -6.28 -11.25 -2.53
C ALA A 19 -6.82 -10.23 -1.53
N LYS A 20 -7.12 -10.70 -0.32
CA LYS A 20 -7.59 -9.85 0.78
C LYS A 20 -6.43 -9.15 1.47
N LEU A 21 -6.58 -7.85 1.72
CA LEU A 21 -5.64 -7.05 2.48
C LEU A 21 -5.70 -7.43 3.98
N PRO A 22 -4.62 -7.21 4.75
CA PRO A 22 -4.61 -7.48 6.19
C PRO A 22 -5.63 -6.59 6.91
N THR A 23 -6.26 -7.12 7.96
CA THR A 23 -7.33 -6.42 8.70
C THR A 23 -6.87 -5.05 9.19
N GLU A 24 -5.66 -4.96 9.72
CA GLU A 24 -5.04 -3.76 10.27
C GLU A 24 -4.90 -2.67 9.19
N TYR A 25 -4.43 -3.05 7.99
CA TYR A 25 -4.33 -2.12 6.86
C TYR A 25 -5.70 -1.69 6.36
N ARG A 26 -6.68 -2.61 6.33
CA ARG A 26 -8.06 -2.29 5.93
C ARG A 26 -8.67 -1.26 6.88
N GLU A 27 -8.57 -1.46 8.18
CA GLU A 27 -9.10 -0.53 9.19
C GLU A 27 -8.43 0.84 9.06
N ALA A 28 -7.11 0.89 8.87
CA ALA A 28 -6.38 2.13 8.68
C ALA A 28 -6.80 2.88 7.40
N MET A 29 -6.97 2.18 6.27
CA MET A 29 -7.41 2.80 5.01
C MET A 29 -8.89 3.17 5.01
N MET A 30 -9.72 2.46 5.78
CA MET A 30 -11.13 2.82 5.96
C MET A 30 -11.27 4.10 6.78
N ALA A 31 -10.50 4.25 7.85
CA ALA A 31 -10.50 5.47 8.66
C ALA A 31 -9.82 6.65 7.93
N ASP A 32 -8.73 6.36 7.21
CA ASP A 32 -7.83 7.38 6.70
C ASP A 32 -7.17 6.89 5.39
N ASN A 33 -7.90 7.00 4.28
CA ASN A 33 -7.43 6.47 2.99
C ASN A 33 -6.24 7.27 2.43
N GLY A 34 -5.07 6.64 2.38
CA GLY A 34 -3.79 7.28 2.06
C GLY A 34 -3.15 7.94 3.29
N GLY A 35 -2.50 9.09 3.08
CA GLY A 35 -1.89 9.87 4.17
C GLY A 35 -0.39 9.66 4.27
N GLU A 36 0.17 10.01 5.41
CA GLU A 36 1.61 9.96 5.68
C GLU A 36 1.85 9.07 6.89
N ALA A 37 2.97 8.37 6.91
CA ALA A 37 3.43 7.59 8.05
C ALA A 37 4.92 7.83 8.26
N SER A 38 5.37 7.67 9.50
CA SER A 38 6.78 7.83 9.84
C SER A 38 7.27 6.59 10.57
N THR A 39 8.48 6.16 10.24
CA THR A 39 9.15 5.00 10.84
C THR A 39 10.56 5.41 11.25
N GLU A 40 11.29 4.52 11.93
CA GLU A 40 12.70 4.75 12.25
C GLU A 40 13.59 4.86 11.00
N GLU A 41 13.16 4.29 9.86
CA GLU A 41 13.92 4.32 8.62
C GLU A 41 13.68 5.60 7.83
N ASP A 42 12.41 5.97 7.59
CA ASP A 42 12.02 7.10 6.75
C ASP A 42 10.59 7.59 7.01
N ASP A 43 10.26 8.72 6.37
CA ASP A 43 8.90 9.21 6.17
C ASP A 43 8.29 8.60 4.89
N TRP A 44 7.06 8.12 5.01
CA TRP A 44 6.36 7.33 4.00
C TRP A 44 5.08 8.04 3.58
N GLU A 45 4.87 8.19 2.27
CA GLU A 45 3.59 8.58 1.71
C GLU A 45 2.77 7.32 1.41
N ILE A 46 1.67 7.13 2.13
CA ILE A 46 0.80 5.96 1.94
C ILE A 46 -0.08 6.18 0.72
N TYR A 47 -0.01 5.21 -0.18
CA TYR A 47 -0.80 5.20 -1.39
C TYR A 47 -2.26 4.94 -1.06
N PRO A 48 -3.18 5.78 -1.56
CA PRO A 48 -4.59 5.57 -1.31
C PRO A 48 -5.11 4.35 -2.09
N ILE A 49 -6.14 3.72 -1.55
CA ILE A 49 -6.95 2.74 -2.28
C ILE A 49 -7.82 3.48 -3.29
N ARG A 50 -7.94 2.91 -4.49
CA ARG A 50 -8.69 3.48 -5.60
C ARG A 50 -10.14 3.73 -5.18
N ASP A 51 -10.56 4.98 -5.25
CA ASP A 51 -11.95 5.39 -4.99
C ASP A 51 -12.53 5.99 -6.28
N THR A 52 -13.46 5.25 -6.87
CA THR A 52 -14.17 5.58 -8.11
C THR A 52 -15.49 6.32 -7.88
N SER A 53 -15.84 6.62 -6.63
CA SER A 53 -17.15 7.18 -6.24
C SER A 53 -17.35 8.62 -6.70
N ASP A 54 -16.29 9.41 -6.81
CA ASP A 54 -16.35 10.80 -7.26
C ASP A 54 -15.17 11.14 -8.18
N ARG A 55 -15.40 11.95 -9.23
CA ARG A 55 -14.34 12.37 -10.18
C ARG A 55 -13.16 13.07 -9.51
N LYS A 56 -13.39 13.83 -8.42
CA LYS A 56 -12.30 14.45 -7.64
C LYS A 56 -11.54 13.41 -6.82
N ARG A 57 -12.22 12.39 -6.29
CA ARG A 57 -11.59 11.28 -5.57
C ARG A 57 -10.80 10.38 -6.51
N LEU A 58 -11.31 10.14 -7.71
CA LEU A 58 -10.60 9.39 -8.76
C LEU A 58 -9.29 10.09 -9.16
N SER A 59 -9.33 11.41 -9.38
CA SER A 59 -8.14 12.21 -9.68
C SER A 59 -7.11 12.19 -8.54
N ARG A 60 -7.59 12.13 -7.29
CA ARG A 60 -6.77 12.09 -6.07
C ARG A 60 -6.27 10.70 -5.70
N THR A 61 -6.86 9.64 -6.25
CA THR A 61 -6.43 8.24 -6.09
C THR A 61 -5.83 7.70 -7.39
N CYS A 62 -5.37 8.58 -8.28
CA CYS A 62 -4.70 8.16 -9.51
C CYS A 62 -3.38 7.40 -9.21
N ASN A 63 -2.69 7.79 -8.14
CA ASN A 63 -1.52 7.10 -7.58
C ASN A 63 -1.95 6.04 -6.57
N HIS A 64 -2.92 5.20 -6.94
CA HIS A 64 -3.39 4.14 -6.06
C HIS A 64 -2.40 2.98 -6.03
N ILE A 65 -2.49 2.16 -4.99
CA ILE A 65 -1.61 1.00 -4.74
C ILE A 65 -1.34 0.14 -5.98
N LEU A 66 -2.30 -0.06 -6.88
CA LEU A 66 -2.11 -0.87 -8.10
C LEU A 66 -1.19 -0.19 -9.10
N ASN A 67 -1.40 1.10 -9.39
CA ASN A 67 -0.62 1.86 -10.36
C ASN A 67 0.84 2.04 -9.88
N GLU A 68 1.01 2.31 -8.60
CA GLU A 68 2.35 2.41 -8.00
C GLU A 68 3.04 1.04 -8.00
N THR A 69 2.31 -0.04 -7.68
CA THR A 69 2.83 -1.42 -7.80
C THR A 69 3.25 -1.76 -9.23
N GLU A 70 2.45 -1.42 -10.23
CA GLU A 70 2.81 -1.63 -11.65
C GLU A 70 4.05 -0.83 -12.05
N SER A 71 4.16 0.42 -11.58
CA SER A 71 5.36 1.24 -11.78
C SER A 71 6.59 0.59 -11.14
N CYS A 72 6.46 0.04 -9.93
CA CYS A 72 7.53 -0.68 -9.24
C CYS A 72 7.94 -1.96 -9.99
N ARG A 73 6.98 -2.69 -10.57
CA ARG A 73 7.25 -3.86 -11.43
C ARG A 73 8.04 -3.50 -12.69
N GLY A 74 7.91 -2.26 -13.18
CA GLY A 74 8.72 -1.74 -14.29
C GLY A 74 10.23 -1.74 -14.03
N PHE A 75 10.66 -1.70 -12.76
CA PHE A 75 12.08 -1.75 -12.38
C PHE A 75 12.70 -3.16 -12.49
N GLY A 76 11.88 -4.21 -12.68
CA GLY A 76 12.34 -5.59 -12.91
C GLY A 76 12.73 -6.39 -11.66
N ASN A 77 13.01 -5.73 -10.54
CA ASN A 77 13.40 -6.37 -9.26
C ASN A 77 12.25 -6.43 -8.22
N PHE A 78 11.05 -6.03 -8.60
CA PHE A 78 9.91 -6.01 -7.69
C PHE A 78 9.23 -7.40 -7.64
N PRO A 79 8.84 -7.90 -6.45
CA PRO A 79 8.24 -9.22 -6.32
C PRO A 79 6.85 -9.29 -6.96
N GLU A 80 6.57 -10.33 -7.75
CA GLU A 80 5.26 -10.52 -8.38
C GLU A 80 4.13 -10.72 -7.37
N ASN A 81 4.44 -11.34 -6.23
CA ASN A 81 3.53 -11.58 -5.13
C ASN A 81 3.54 -10.44 -4.09
N ALA A 82 4.09 -9.26 -4.40
CA ALA A 82 4.04 -8.10 -3.51
C ALA A 82 3.17 -6.99 -4.10
N ILE A 83 2.73 -6.09 -3.21
CA ILE A 83 2.07 -4.83 -3.55
C ILE A 83 2.73 -3.68 -2.80
N ALA A 84 2.92 -2.55 -3.49
CA ALA A 84 3.41 -1.33 -2.87
C ALA A 84 2.25 -0.59 -2.20
N ILE A 85 2.40 -0.28 -0.92
CA ILE A 85 1.40 0.40 -0.10
C ILE A 85 1.82 1.81 0.32
N ALA A 86 3.11 2.11 0.32
CA ALA A 86 3.64 3.45 0.59
C ALA A 86 5.03 3.61 -0.04
N GLY A 87 5.46 4.84 -0.30
CA GLY A 87 6.79 5.16 -0.81
C GLY A 87 7.44 6.33 -0.07
N ASN A 88 8.76 6.33 0.04
CA ASN A 88 9.52 7.42 0.69
C ASN A 88 9.88 8.58 -0.27
N GLY A 89 9.45 8.50 -1.54
CA GLY A 89 9.79 9.48 -2.58
C GLY A 89 11.23 9.41 -3.11
N LEU A 90 12.08 8.56 -2.52
CA LEU A 90 13.45 8.29 -2.98
C LEU A 90 13.55 7.00 -3.82
N GLY A 91 12.45 6.25 -3.93
CA GLY A 91 12.32 5.05 -4.75
C GLY A 91 11.97 3.82 -3.93
N ASP A 92 12.29 3.81 -2.64
CA ASP A 92 11.99 2.68 -1.76
C ASP A 92 10.52 2.62 -1.41
N GLN A 93 10.05 1.40 -1.17
CA GLN A 93 8.63 1.09 -1.06
C GLN A 93 8.34 0.24 0.17
N MET A 94 7.31 0.59 0.92
CA MET A 94 6.65 -0.36 1.81
C MET A 94 5.79 -1.30 0.99
N VAL A 95 5.96 -2.60 1.22
CA VAL A 95 5.25 -3.63 0.49
C VAL A 95 4.58 -4.65 1.41
N LEU A 96 3.44 -5.16 0.96
CA LEU A 96 2.77 -6.32 1.55
C LEU A 96 2.95 -7.52 0.64
N VAL A 97 3.21 -8.68 1.24
CA VAL A 97 3.43 -9.93 0.50
C VAL A 97 2.16 -10.77 0.52
N LYS A 98 1.72 -11.18 -0.67
CA LYS A 98 0.61 -12.09 -0.91
C LYS A 98 1.01 -13.53 -0.58
N GLU A 99 0.17 -14.20 0.20
CA GLU A 99 0.23 -15.62 0.50
C GLU A 99 -1.12 -16.27 0.20
N GLY A 100 -1.22 -16.94 -0.95
CA GLY A 100 -2.46 -17.56 -1.42
C GLY A 100 -3.54 -16.53 -1.72
N ALA A 101 -4.61 -16.53 -0.92
CA ALA A 101 -5.78 -15.68 -1.11
C ALA A 101 -5.79 -14.40 -0.24
N SER A 102 -4.72 -14.18 0.54
CA SER A 102 -4.62 -13.02 1.44
C SER A 102 -3.20 -12.47 1.45
N PHE A 103 -3.04 -11.20 1.85
CA PHE A 103 -1.75 -10.59 2.15
C PHE A 103 -1.37 -10.86 3.61
N LYS A 104 -0.07 -11.04 3.87
CA LYS A 104 0.46 -11.12 5.23
C LYS A 104 0.32 -9.77 5.93
N PRO A 105 0.08 -9.76 7.25
CA PRO A 105 0.05 -8.52 8.01
C PRO A 105 1.43 -7.85 8.03
N THR A 106 2.50 -8.64 7.94
CA THR A 106 3.90 -8.18 7.95
C THR A 106 4.16 -7.19 6.82
N VAL A 107 4.70 -6.03 7.20
CA VAL A 107 5.11 -4.98 6.28
C VAL A 107 6.59 -5.14 6.00
N TYR A 108 6.95 -5.13 4.73
CA TYR A 108 8.32 -5.22 4.29
C TYR A 108 8.77 -3.90 3.66
N LEU A 109 10.04 -3.55 3.85
CA LEU A 109 10.73 -2.53 3.09
C LEU A 109 11.34 -3.17 1.84
N TRP A 110 10.98 -2.69 0.66
CA TRP A 110 11.62 -3.02 -0.60
C TRP A 110 12.57 -1.89 -1.03
N LEU A 111 13.85 -2.24 -1.20
CA LEU A 111 14.89 -1.33 -1.65
C LEU A 111 14.99 -1.34 -3.17
N HIS A 112 14.75 -0.20 -3.81
CA HIS A 112 14.69 -0.13 -5.27
C HIS A 112 16.05 -0.36 -5.95
N GLU A 113 17.14 0.02 -5.28
CA GLU A 113 18.51 -0.12 -5.82
C GLU A 113 18.96 -1.57 -5.91
N THR A 114 18.56 -2.40 -4.94
CA THR A 114 19.04 -3.79 -4.82
C THR A 114 17.97 -4.83 -5.09
N GLY A 115 16.70 -4.47 -5.00
CA GLY A 115 15.57 -5.40 -5.02
C GLY A 115 15.40 -6.19 -3.73
N GLU A 116 16.15 -5.88 -2.68
CA GLU A 116 16.10 -6.58 -1.40
C GLU A 116 14.82 -6.21 -0.64
N MET A 117 14.19 -7.21 -0.01
CA MET A 117 13.08 -7.02 0.92
C MET A 117 13.54 -7.26 2.35
N ARG A 118 13.25 -6.32 3.24
CA ARG A 118 13.52 -6.42 4.68
C ARG A 118 12.21 -6.36 5.44
N GLU A 119 12.12 -7.06 6.56
CA GLU A 119 10.98 -6.91 7.45
C GLU A 119 11.08 -5.55 8.15
N LEU A 120 10.06 -4.71 7.98
CA LEU A 120 9.99 -3.38 8.57
C LEU A 120 9.14 -3.39 9.83
N ALA A 121 8.00 -4.08 9.80
CA ALA A 121 7.09 -4.20 10.93
C ALA A 121 6.31 -5.52 10.87
N ALA A 122 5.95 -6.08 12.03
CA ALA A 122 5.19 -7.33 12.07
C ALA A 122 3.75 -7.17 11.57
N ASN A 123 3.21 -5.95 11.65
CA ASN A 123 1.88 -5.56 11.20
C ASN A 123 1.81 -4.05 10.93
N PHE A 124 0.74 -3.60 10.26
CA PHE A 124 0.58 -2.19 9.92
C PHE A 124 0.33 -1.27 11.12
N ASN A 125 -0.18 -1.78 12.24
CA ASN A 125 -0.42 -0.97 13.44
C ASN A 125 0.85 -0.53 14.16
N GLU A 126 1.98 -1.20 13.90
CA GLU A 126 3.30 -0.79 14.39
C GLU A 126 3.85 0.41 13.63
N ILE A 127 3.26 0.76 12.49
CA ILE A 127 3.62 1.95 11.72
C ILE A 127 2.79 3.13 12.21
N GLN A 128 3.46 4.18 12.66
CA GLN A 128 2.80 5.38 13.13
C GLN A 128 2.38 6.26 11.94
N LYS A 129 1.08 6.34 11.66
CA LYS A 129 0.51 7.35 10.77
C LYS A 129 0.57 8.75 11.42
N LEU A 130 0.86 9.77 10.62
CA LEU A 130 0.99 11.18 11.03
C LEU A 130 -0.33 11.96 10.94
#